data_AF-A0A3A8J442-F1
#
_entry.id   AF-A0A3A8J442-F1
#
_cell.length_a   1.000
_cell.length_b   1.000
_cell.length_c   1.000
_cell.angle_alpha   90.00
_cell.angle_beta   90.00
_cell.angle_gamma   90.00
#
_symmetry.space_group_name_H-M   'P 1'
#
loop_
_entity.id
_entity.type
_entity.pdbx_description
1 polymer ?
#
loop_
_entity_poly.entity_id
_entity_poly.type
_entity_poly.pdbx_seq_one_letter_code
_entity_poly.pdbx_strand_id
1 'polypeptide(L)'
;MSKPLPVIRLRSNGGLPLARDGVVLTFFIHRNHEEVFSAVWRALQTYLRAVPPKSLNWYDADDGDTLALDDKGWEVIRKRMLERPWKPGCSVALSEDACEGDIAGGYQFEYYGRRIDDPFWKDPATAVSFTFPTEYLNDHGPDHLRALAFKLAWELPFSFGYASLAVVAPYGYSSTSDWDLLHALRDRYLGLDLYDLRHTASVIGTHARSASWLTFLGRPLLGQLGGIEGLRQALPFPEVALLPLDSQRLLITLSEWPEAIDIEREGIPPQYRALALKLEPFLYEKRSDWPASYLDHWLRRLSQ
;
A
#
# COMPACT_ATOMS: atom_id res chain seq x y z
N MET A 1 0.50 -10.65 23.12
CA MET A 1 1.00 -11.91 22.50
C MET A 1 0.83 -11.74 21.00
N SER A 2 1.86 -11.97 20.17
CA SER A 2 1.72 -11.82 18.72
C SER A 2 0.75 -12.87 18.17
N LYS A 3 -0.22 -12.48 17.35
CA LYS A 3 -1.02 -13.44 16.57
C LYS A 3 -0.08 -14.08 15.53
N PRO A 4 -0.16 -15.40 15.28
CA PRO A 4 0.66 -16.04 14.26
C PRO A 4 0.28 -15.50 12.89
N LEU A 5 1.22 -14.79 12.25
CA LEU A 5 1.07 -14.28 10.89
C LEU A 5 1.35 -15.42 9.89
N PRO A 6 0.60 -15.50 8.77
CA PRO A 6 0.87 -16.50 7.76
C PRO A 6 2.25 -16.26 7.14
N VAL A 7 3.10 -17.29 7.15
CA VAL A 7 4.39 -17.26 6.47
C VAL A 7 4.18 -17.70 5.03
N ILE A 8 4.47 -16.80 4.09
CA ILE A 8 4.29 -17.00 2.66
C ILE A 8 5.66 -16.87 2.02
N ARG A 9 6.08 -17.90 1.29
CA ARG A 9 7.32 -17.90 0.49
C ARG A 9 7.02 -18.59 -0.83
N LEU A 10 6.74 -17.79 -1.86
CA LEU A 10 6.43 -18.28 -3.19
C LEU A 10 7.70 -18.34 -4.04
N ARG A 11 7.85 -19.44 -4.78
CA ARG A 11 8.96 -19.67 -5.71
C ARG A 11 8.42 -20.09 -7.07
N SER A 12 9.15 -19.76 -8.12
CA SER A 12 8.85 -20.25 -9.47
C SER A 12 9.19 -21.73 -9.57
N ASN A 13 8.71 -22.38 -10.63
CA ASN A 13 9.08 -23.77 -10.95
C ASN A 13 10.61 -23.96 -11.10
N GLY A 14 11.34 -22.88 -11.43
CA GLY A 14 12.81 -22.85 -11.51
C GLY A 14 13.51 -22.51 -10.18
N GLY A 15 12.78 -22.39 -9.07
CA GLY A 15 13.31 -22.10 -7.75
C GLY A 15 13.57 -20.63 -7.43
N LEU A 16 13.32 -19.72 -8.38
CA LEU A 16 13.49 -18.28 -8.16
C LEU A 16 12.45 -17.75 -7.16
N PRO A 17 12.83 -16.88 -6.22
CA PRO A 17 11.87 -16.25 -5.33
C PRO A 17 10.89 -15.35 -6.10
N LEU A 18 9.59 -15.49 -5.84
CA LEU A 18 8.55 -14.72 -6.53
C LEU A 18 7.79 -13.77 -5.60
N ALA A 19 7.41 -14.25 -4.42
CA ALA A 19 6.68 -13.44 -3.47
C ALA A 19 6.88 -13.89 -2.03
N ARG A 20 6.55 -13.03 -1.08
CA ARG A 20 6.64 -13.30 0.35
C ARG A 20 5.53 -12.61 1.14
N ASP A 21 5.36 -12.97 2.41
CA ASP A 21 4.59 -12.12 3.32
C ASP A 21 5.36 -10.84 3.68
N GLY A 22 4.60 -9.77 3.85
CA GLY A 22 5.08 -8.48 4.31
C GLY A 22 3.94 -7.57 4.75
N VAL A 23 4.28 -6.31 5.03
CA VAL A 23 3.34 -5.24 5.33
C VAL A 23 3.54 -4.13 4.31
N VAL A 24 2.45 -3.68 3.70
CA VAL A 24 2.46 -2.53 2.79
C VAL A 24 1.80 -1.35 3.45
N LEU A 25 2.35 -0.16 3.20
CA LEU A 25 1.77 1.12 3.57
C LEU A 25 1.66 1.98 2.31
N THR A 26 0.43 2.19 1.85
CA THR A 26 0.15 2.84 0.57
C THR A 26 -0.66 4.11 0.77
N PHE A 27 -0.31 5.16 0.02
CA PHE A 27 -1.06 6.42 -0.01
C PHE A 27 -1.39 6.83 -1.45
N PHE A 28 -2.62 7.29 -1.64
CA PHE A 28 -3.14 7.87 -2.88
C PHE A 28 -3.43 9.35 -2.67
N ILE A 29 -2.92 10.14 -3.59
CA ILE A 29 -2.87 11.59 -3.52
C ILE A 29 -3.47 12.12 -4.82
N HIS A 30 -4.69 12.65 -4.74
CA HIS A 30 -5.34 13.27 -5.89
C HIS A 30 -4.80 14.70 -6.08
N ARG A 31 -3.51 14.78 -6.46
CA ARG A 31 -2.78 15.99 -6.88
C ARG A 31 -1.76 15.63 -7.96
N ASN A 32 -1.36 16.63 -8.75
CA ASN A 32 -0.32 16.41 -9.74
C ASN A 32 1.02 16.10 -9.07
N HIS A 33 1.82 15.24 -9.71
CA HIS A 33 3.20 14.92 -9.32
C HIS A 33 4.00 16.18 -8.93
N GLU A 34 3.89 17.22 -9.76
CA GLU A 34 4.58 18.52 -9.60
C GLU A 34 4.28 19.22 -8.27
N GLU A 35 3.14 18.95 -7.65
CA GLU A 35 2.74 19.57 -6.38
C GLU A 35 3.22 18.78 -5.16
N VAL A 36 3.54 17.49 -5.34
CA VAL A 36 3.71 16.56 -4.21
C VAL A 36 5.07 15.88 -4.17
N PHE A 37 5.89 15.99 -5.22
CA PHE A 37 7.19 15.33 -5.30
C PHE A 37 8.09 15.65 -4.09
N SER A 38 8.07 16.89 -3.60
CA SER A 38 8.88 17.31 -2.45
C SER A 38 8.43 16.63 -1.15
N ALA A 39 7.12 16.43 -0.98
CA ALA A 39 6.57 15.70 0.15
C ALA A 39 6.89 14.21 0.07
N VAL A 40 6.74 13.61 -1.10
CA VAL A 40 7.11 12.20 -1.33
C VAL A 40 8.60 11.98 -1.11
N TRP A 41 9.45 12.90 -1.53
CA TRP A 41 10.89 12.84 -1.27
C TRP A 41 11.19 12.82 0.23
N ARG A 42 10.56 13.71 1.02
CA ARG A 42 10.73 13.70 2.48
C ARG A 42 10.21 12.41 3.13
N ALA A 43 9.11 11.86 2.62
CA ALA A 43 8.60 10.57 3.08
C ALA A 43 9.57 9.42 2.75
N LEU A 44 10.18 9.40 1.55
CA LEU A 44 11.25 8.46 1.20
C LEU A 44 12.45 8.59 2.14
N GLN A 45 12.89 9.81 2.45
CA GLN A 45 13.98 10.02 3.42
C GLN A 45 13.62 9.52 4.83
N THR A 46 12.36 9.66 5.25
CA THR A 46 11.88 9.10 6.52
C THR A 46 11.89 7.57 6.50
N TYR A 47 11.47 6.96 5.39
CA TYR A 47 11.51 5.51 5.21
C TYR A 47 12.95 4.96 5.25
N LEU A 48 13.88 5.58 4.51
CA LEU A 48 15.30 5.20 4.48
C LEU A 48 15.98 5.27 5.87
N ARG A 49 15.56 6.19 6.74
CA ARG A 49 16.07 6.28 8.12
C ARG A 49 15.48 5.23 9.04
N ALA A 50 14.34 4.64 8.67
CA ALA A 50 13.60 3.69 9.50
C ALA A 50 13.95 2.22 9.19
N VAL A 51 14.44 1.95 7.98
CA VAL A 51 14.90 0.62 7.55
C VAL A 51 16.41 0.46 7.74
N PRO A 52 16.93 -0.78 7.81
CA PRO A 52 18.37 -1.00 7.86
C PRO A 52 19.12 -0.30 6.70
N PRO A 53 20.36 0.16 6.93
CA PRO A 53 21.19 0.68 5.85
C PRO A 53 21.35 -0.37 4.74
N LYS A 54 21.28 0.06 3.47
CA LYS A 54 21.35 -0.83 2.30
C LYS A 54 20.20 -1.84 2.19
N SER A 55 19.02 -1.50 2.72
CA SER A 55 17.79 -2.26 2.46
C SER A 55 17.16 -1.98 1.10
N LEU A 56 17.56 -0.91 0.40
CA LEU A 56 17.19 -0.65 -0.99
C LEU A 56 18.48 -0.54 -1.81
N ASN A 57 18.69 -1.49 -2.73
CA ASN A 57 19.93 -1.65 -3.47
C ASN A 57 19.75 -1.57 -4.98
N TRP A 58 18.51 -1.56 -5.47
CA TRP A 58 18.22 -1.61 -6.90
C TRP A 58 17.14 -0.59 -7.27
N TYR A 59 17.17 -0.13 -8.51
CA TYR A 59 16.13 0.71 -9.09
C TYR A 59 15.91 0.37 -10.57
N ASP A 60 14.69 0.61 -11.05
CA ASP A 60 14.36 0.43 -12.46
C ASP A 60 14.72 1.69 -13.26
N ALA A 61 15.54 1.51 -14.30
CA ALA A 61 15.95 2.55 -15.22
C ALA A 61 14.90 2.82 -16.30
N ASP A 62 15.06 3.93 -17.05
CA ASP A 62 14.03 4.38 -18.02
C ASP A 62 14.00 3.47 -19.26
N ASP A 63 15.07 2.71 -19.49
CA ASP A 63 15.23 1.70 -20.55
C ASP A 63 14.68 0.33 -20.15
N GLY A 64 14.22 0.17 -18.91
CA GLY A 64 13.69 -1.08 -18.37
C GLY A 64 14.73 -1.96 -17.68
N ASP A 65 15.99 -1.53 -17.61
CA ASP A 65 17.03 -2.27 -16.89
C ASP A 65 16.92 -2.05 -15.38
N THR A 66 17.15 -3.12 -14.59
CA THR A 66 17.29 -3.01 -13.13
C THR A 66 18.76 -2.78 -12.80
N LEU A 67 19.07 -1.62 -12.21
CA LEU A 67 20.44 -1.17 -11.94
C LEU A 67 20.69 -1.01 -10.44
N ALA A 68 21.96 -1.13 -10.03
CA ALA A 68 22.36 -0.92 -8.64
C ALA A 68 22.15 0.54 -8.20
N LEU A 69 21.60 0.73 -7.01
CA LEU A 69 21.31 2.03 -6.39
C LEU A 69 22.54 2.54 -5.64
N ASP A 70 23.56 2.94 -6.40
CA ASP A 70 24.75 3.64 -5.90
C ASP A 70 24.54 5.17 -5.83
N ASP A 71 25.59 5.94 -5.56
CA ASP A 71 25.51 7.41 -5.50
C ASP A 71 24.97 8.03 -6.80
N LYS A 72 25.31 7.45 -7.96
CA LYS A 72 24.79 7.90 -9.26
C LYS A 72 23.33 7.51 -9.42
N GLY A 73 22.95 6.32 -8.99
CA GLY A 73 21.55 5.88 -8.92
C GLY A 73 20.72 6.86 -8.10
N TRP A 74 21.20 7.28 -6.92
CA TRP A 74 20.55 8.29 -6.09
C TRP A 74 20.42 9.66 -6.76
N GLU A 75 21.45 10.10 -7.51
CA GLU A 75 21.36 11.31 -8.32
C GLU A 75 20.30 11.19 -9.42
N VAL A 76 20.21 10.04 -10.10
CA VAL A 76 19.19 9.76 -11.12
C VAL A 76 17.80 9.81 -10.50
N ILE A 77 17.58 9.14 -9.37
CA ILE A 77 16.30 9.11 -8.67
C ILE A 77 15.90 10.51 -8.19
N ARG A 78 16.85 11.26 -7.60
CA ARG A 78 16.63 12.66 -7.21
C ARG A 78 16.24 13.52 -8.40
N LYS A 79 16.98 13.42 -9.51
CA LYS A 79 16.70 14.17 -10.75
C LYS A 79 15.35 13.82 -11.35
N ARG A 80 14.98 12.53 -11.34
CA ARG A 80 13.67 12.06 -11.82
C ARG A 80 12.52 12.65 -11.02
N MET A 81 12.63 12.64 -9.69
CA MET A 81 11.56 13.12 -8.82
C MET A 81 11.50 14.66 -8.74
N LEU A 82 12.65 15.33 -8.61
CA LEU A 82 12.72 16.77 -8.31
C LEU A 82 12.94 17.67 -9.53
N GLU A 83 13.68 17.23 -10.54
CA GLU A 83 14.15 18.09 -11.65
C GLU A 83 13.39 17.88 -12.97
N ARG A 84 12.49 16.89 -13.03
CA ARG A 84 11.64 16.63 -14.21
C ARG A 84 10.14 16.67 -13.90
N PRO A 85 9.61 17.69 -13.21
CA PRO A 85 8.19 17.74 -12.84
C PRO A 85 7.26 17.76 -14.06
N TRP A 86 7.66 18.39 -15.16
CA TRP A 86 6.85 18.56 -16.39
C TRP A 86 6.69 17.31 -17.26
N LYS A 87 7.28 16.16 -16.90
CA LYS A 87 6.97 14.91 -17.61
C LYS A 87 5.55 14.44 -17.25
N PRO A 88 4.79 13.82 -18.17
CA PRO A 88 3.40 13.40 -17.94
C PRO A 88 3.18 12.49 -16.73
N GLY A 89 4.24 11.85 -16.25
CA GLY A 89 4.29 11.14 -14.97
C GLY A 89 5.73 10.86 -14.56
N CYS A 90 5.88 10.41 -13.32
CA CYS A 90 7.15 9.97 -12.74
C CYS A 90 6.93 8.58 -12.15
N SER A 91 7.77 7.60 -12.50
CA SER A 91 7.78 6.31 -11.81
C SER A 91 9.14 6.05 -11.19
N VAL A 92 9.13 5.67 -9.92
CA VAL A 92 10.32 5.23 -9.19
C VAL A 92 9.96 3.94 -8.46
N ALA A 93 10.72 2.89 -8.72
CA ALA A 93 10.67 1.65 -7.96
C ALA A 93 12.07 1.39 -7.41
N LEU A 94 12.17 1.17 -6.10
CA LEU A 94 13.40 0.81 -5.41
C LEU A 94 13.16 -0.51 -4.69
N SER A 95 14.09 -1.46 -4.79
CA SER A 95 13.97 -2.79 -4.20
C SER A 95 15.23 -3.23 -3.46
N GLU A 96 15.05 -4.16 -2.52
CA GLU A 96 16.15 -4.78 -1.75
C GLU A 96 17.06 -5.67 -2.60
N ASP A 97 16.47 -6.48 -3.47
CA ASP A 97 17.19 -7.39 -4.36
C ASP A 97 16.73 -7.28 -5.82
N ALA A 98 17.53 -7.89 -6.70
CA ALA A 98 17.23 -8.09 -8.11
C ALA A 98 16.72 -9.53 -8.38
N CYS A 99 16.02 -10.15 -7.43
CA CYS A 99 15.56 -11.55 -7.52
C CYS A 99 16.66 -12.63 -7.62
N GLU A 100 17.90 -12.32 -7.24
CA GLU A 100 19.03 -13.26 -7.26
C GLU A 100 19.22 -14.03 -5.94
N GLY A 101 18.40 -13.73 -4.93
CA GLY A 101 18.48 -14.35 -3.60
C GLY A 101 17.65 -15.62 -3.41
N ASP A 102 17.73 -16.20 -2.21
CA ASP A 102 16.91 -17.36 -1.82
C ASP A 102 15.45 -16.99 -1.48
N ILE A 103 15.21 -15.75 -1.08
CA ILE A 103 13.91 -15.22 -0.67
C ILE A 103 13.72 -13.89 -1.40
N ALA A 104 12.47 -13.55 -1.73
CA ALA A 104 12.15 -12.27 -2.36
C ALA A 104 12.49 -11.10 -1.41
N GLY A 105 12.88 -9.96 -1.99
CA GLY A 105 13.16 -8.75 -1.24
C GLY A 105 11.99 -8.34 -0.36
N GLY A 106 12.28 -8.02 0.90
CA GLY A 106 11.31 -7.60 1.90
C GLY A 106 11.05 -6.10 1.91
N TYR A 107 12.06 -5.30 1.55
CA TYR A 107 11.95 -3.84 1.52
C TYR A 107 11.77 -3.31 0.11
N GLN A 108 10.75 -2.46 -0.08
CA GLN A 108 10.50 -1.80 -1.36
C GLN A 108 9.98 -0.37 -1.15
N PHE A 109 10.21 0.45 -2.15
CA PHE A 109 9.57 1.75 -2.30
C PHE A 109 9.07 1.89 -3.72
N GLU A 110 7.79 2.18 -3.88
CA GLU A 110 7.17 2.39 -5.17
C GLU A 110 6.51 3.77 -5.21
N TYR A 111 6.67 4.45 -6.32
CA TYR A 111 6.11 5.76 -6.55
C TYR A 111 5.64 5.91 -7.98
N TYR A 112 4.39 6.33 -8.13
CA TYR A 112 3.76 6.66 -9.41
C TYR A 112 3.17 8.07 -9.33
N GLY A 113 3.98 9.06 -9.70
CA GLY A 113 3.56 10.42 -9.96
C GLY A 113 2.72 10.50 -11.23
N ARG A 114 1.53 11.10 -11.12
CA ARG A 114 0.57 11.27 -12.21
C ARG A 114 0.19 12.73 -12.36
N ARG A 115 -0.29 13.08 -13.56
CA ARG A 115 -1.09 14.28 -13.79
C ARG A 115 -2.56 13.93 -13.72
N ILE A 116 -3.35 14.74 -13.02
CA ILE A 116 -4.79 14.48 -12.86
C ILE A 116 -5.54 14.70 -14.18
N ASP A 117 -5.05 15.65 -14.99
CA ASP A 117 -5.62 16.01 -16.29
C ASP A 117 -5.18 15.08 -17.44
N ASP A 118 -4.53 13.96 -17.15
CA ASP A 118 -4.09 13.00 -18.15
C ASP A 118 -5.31 12.29 -18.81
N PRO A 119 -5.54 12.48 -20.12
CA PRO A 119 -6.71 11.94 -20.81
C PRO A 119 -6.70 10.42 -20.95
N PHE A 120 -5.57 9.74 -20.68
CA PHE A 120 -5.48 8.28 -20.75
C PHE A 120 -6.11 7.58 -19.54
N TRP A 121 -6.31 8.28 -18.42
CA TRP A 121 -6.78 7.70 -17.17
C TRP A 121 -8.13 8.30 -16.76
N LYS A 122 -9.01 7.48 -16.16
CA LYS A 122 -10.37 7.89 -15.79
C LYS A 122 -10.37 8.85 -14.59
N ASP A 123 -9.66 8.46 -13.54
CA ASP A 123 -9.56 9.22 -12.29
C ASP A 123 -8.20 8.93 -11.64
N PRO A 124 -7.10 9.43 -12.24
CA PRO A 124 -5.76 9.13 -11.76
C PRO A 124 -5.48 9.82 -10.42
N ALA A 125 -4.65 9.17 -9.62
CA ALA A 125 -4.04 9.71 -8.41
C ALA A 125 -2.53 9.45 -8.46
N THR A 126 -1.76 10.39 -7.89
CA THR A 126 -0.37 10.10 -7.55
C THR A 126 -0.36 9.10 -6.41
N ALA A 127 0.49 8.07 -6.47
CA ALA A 127 0.51 7.02 -5.45
C ALA A 127 1.93 6.70 -4.98
N VAL A 128 2.06 6.34 -3.71
CA VAL A 128 3.32 5.91 -3.10
C VAL A 128 3.06 4.71 -2.18
N SER A 129 3.94 3.71 -2.22
CA SER A 129 3.93 2.55 -1.33
C SER A 129 5.29 2.36 -0.66
N PHE A 130 5.24 1.97 0.61
CA PHE A 130 6.37 1.56 1.43
C PHE A 130 6.13 0.13 1.89
N THR A 131 7.04 -0.78 1.55
CA THR A 131 6.88 -2.21 1.84
C THR A 131 7.92 -2.66 2.84
N PHE A 132 7.47 -3.43 3.84
CA PHE A 132 8.31 -3.98 4.90
C PHE A 132 8.18 -5.50 4.91
N PRO A 133 9.25 -6.25 5.23
CA PRO A 133 9.12 -7.67 5.55
C PRO A 133 8.36 -7.83 6.88
N THR A 134 7.66 -8.94 7.05
CA THR A 134 6.95 -9.24 8.32
C THR A 134 7.91 -9.31 9.52
N GLU A 135 9.16 -9.68 9.28
CA GLU A 135 10.25 -9.63 10.25
C GLU A 135 10.41 -8.23 10.86
N TYR A 136 10.28 -7.16 10.08
CA TYR A 136 10.31 -5.79 10.59
C TYR A 136 9.17 -5.52 11.59
N LEU A 137 7.96 -6.01 11.29
CA LEU A 137 6.82 -5.90 12.20
C LEU A 137 7.04 -6.74 13.48
N ASN A 138 7.57 -7.96 13.35
CA ASN A 138 7.81 -8.85 14.50
C ASN A 138 8.91 -8.30 15.43
N ASP A 139 9.98 -7.77 14.86
CA ASP A 139 11.16 -7.33 15.60
C ASP A 139 10.92 -5.99 16.31
N HIS A 140 10.19 -5.07 15.67
CA HIS A 140 9.94 -3.72 16.21
C HIS A 140 8.57 -3.55 16.88
N GLY A 141 7.63 -4.45 16.59
CA GLY A 141 6.26 -4.40 17.10
C GLY A 141 5.34 -3.42 16.34
N PRO A 142 4.01 -3.55 16.52
CA PRO A 142 3.02 -2.81 15.76
C PRO A 142 2.99 -1.32 16.09
N ASP A 143 3.29 -0.94 17.33
CA ASP A 143 3.32 0.47 17.74
C ASP A 143 4.41 1.25 17.01
N HIS A 144 5.58 0.63 16.81
CA HIS A 144 6.67 1.23 16.03
C HIS A 144 6.26 1.44 14.58
N LEU A 145 5.67 0.42 13.93
CA LEU A 145 5.22 0.53 12.55
C LEU A 145 4.08 1.55 12.40
N ARG A 146 3.16 1.62 13.38
CA ARG A 146 2.08 2.63 13.40
C ARG A 146 2.62 4.05 13.57
N ALA A 147 3.61 4.24 14.43
CA ALA A 147 4.28 5.52 14.60
C ALA A 147 5.03 5.96 13.34
N LEU A 148 5.69 5.02 12.65
CA LEU A 148 6.31 5.27 11.35
C LEU A 148 5.27 5.64 10.29
N ALA A 149 4.17 4.88 10.22
CA ALA A 149 3.08 5.14 9.28
C ALA A 149 2.47 6.53 9.50
N PHE A 150 2.31 6.96 10.76
CA PHE A 150 1.87 8.31 11.09
C PHE A 150 2.86 9.38 10.60
N LYS A 151 4.17 9.19 10.81
CA LYS A 151 5.21 10.12 10.34
C LYS A 151 5.23 10.24 8.81
N LEU A 152 5.10 9.11 8.10
CA LEU A 152 5.03 9.11 6.64
C LEU A 152 3.77 9.82 6.15
N ALA A 153 2.61 9.51 6.75
CA ALA A 153 1.34 10.13 6.43
C ALA A 153 1.33 11.65 6.69
N TRP A 154 2.05 12.11 7.72
CA TRP A 154 2.15 13.53 8.07
C TRP A 154 2.63 14.39 6.90
N GLU A 155 3.65 13.93 6.18
CA GLU A 155 4.24 14.62 5.04
C GLU A 155 3.31 14.66 3.82
N LEU A 156 2.43 13.67 3.66
CA LEU A 156 1.73 13.41 2.42
C LEU A 156 0.32 14.04 2.41
N PRO A 157 -0.05 14.81 1.38
CA PRO A 157 -1.39 15.38 1.24
C PRO A 157 -2.37 14.35 0.64
N PHE A 158 -2.47 13.17 1.27
CA PHE A 158 -3.26 12.05 0.77
C PHE A 158 -4.78 12.32 0.82
N SER A 159 -5.50 11.69 -0.11
CA SER A 159 -6.95 11.55 -0.07
C SER A 159 -7.35 10.24 0.59
N PHE A 160 -6.62 9.17 0.33
CA PHE A 160 -6.80 7.86 0.94
C PHE A 160 -5.44 7.18 1.15
N GLY A 161 -5.32 6.36 2.17
CA GLY A 161 -4.18 5.48 2.35
C GLY A 161 -4.52 4.33 3.28
N TYR A 162 -3.67 3.32 3.35
CA TYR A 162 -3.91 2.16 4.19
C TYR A 162 -2.61 1.42 4.51
N ALA A 163 -2.63 0.62 5.58
CA ALA A 163 -1.62 -0.38 5.86
C ALA A 163 -2.24 -1.76 6.13
N SER A 164 -1.65 -2.80 5.56
CA SER A 164 -2.16 -4.18 5.63
C SER A 164 -1.02 -5.20 5.52
N LEU A 165 -1.26 -6.41 6.03
CA LEU A 165 -0.47 -7.57 5.62
C LEU A 165 -0.67 -7.76 4.12
N ALA A 166 0.35 -8.23 3.41
CA ALA A 166 0.31 -8.37 1.97
C ALA A 166 1.15 -9.55 1.50
N VAL A 167 0.81 -10.04 0.31
CA VAL A 167 1.70 -10.87 -0.49
C VAL A 167 2.55 -9.91 -1.31
N VAL A 168 3.80 -9.72 -0.92
CA VAL A 168 4.75 -8.83 -1.59
C VAL A 168 5.38 -9.57 -2.76
N ALA A 169 5.11 -9.11 -3.98
CA ALA A 169 5.66 -9.65 -5.22
C ALA A 169 6.45 -8.54 -5.95
N PRO A 170 7.78 -8.46 -5.80
CA PRO A 170 8.61 -7.38 -6.34
C PRO A 170 8.43 -7.08 -7.83
N TYR A 171 8.09 -8.10 -8.62
CA TYR A 171 7.92 -7.98 -10.08
C TYR A 171 6.44 -8.12 -10.51
N GLY A 172 5.52 -7.94 -9.56
CA GLY A 172 4.10 -8.16 -9.75
C GLY A 172 3.72 -9.64 -9.86
N TYR A 173 2.41 -9.90 -9.76
CA TYR A 173 1.88 -11.27 -9.76
C TYR A 173 1.89 -11.95 -11.15
N SER A 174 2.13 -11.22 -12.24
CA SER A 174 2.19 -11.78 -13.60
C SER A 174 3.32 -12.79 -13.81
N SER A 175 4.38 -12.68 -13.00
CA SER A 175 5.50 -13.63 -12.96
C SER A 175 5.18 -14.90 -12.17
N THR A 176 4.05 -14.92 -11.44
CA THR A 176 3.67 -16.07 -10.61
C THR A 176 3.04 -17.17 -11.46
N SER A 177 3.64 -18.36 -11.39
CA SER A 177 3.14 -19.57 -12.04
C SER A 177 2.05 -20.26 -11.22
N ASP A 178 1.86 -19.83 -9.96
CA ASP A 178 1.04 -20.51 -8.95
C ASP A 178 -0.13 -19.61 -8.50
N TRP A 179 -1.04 -19.38 -9.45
CA TRP A 179 -2.28 -18.63 -9.19
C TRP A 179 -3.19 -19.37 -8.21
N ASP A 180 -3.13 -20.70 -8.17
CA ASP A 180 -3.93 -21.52 -7.26
C ASP A 180 -3.56 -21.28 -5.79
N LEU A 181 -2.28 -21.15 -5.48
CA LEU A 181 -1.84 -20.79 -4.13
C LEU A 181 -2.21 -19.36 -3.75
N LEU A 182 -2.10 -18.40 -4.68
CA LEU A 182 -2.61 -17.04 -4.46
C LEU A 182 -4.12 -17.04 -4.21
N HIS A 183 -4.88 -17.90 -4.91
CA HIS A 183 -6.32 -18.06 -4.72
C HIS A 183 -6.62 -18.63 -3.32
N ALA A 184 -5.91 -19.68 -2.92
CA ALA A 184 -6.07 -20.29 -1.61
C ALA A 184 -5.75 -19.32 -0.46
N LEU A 185 -4.66 -18.55 -0.58
CA LEU A 185 -4.30 -17.53 0.41
C LEU A 185 -5.35 -16.43 0.49
N ARG A 186 -5.82 -15.95 -0.66
CA ARG A 186 -6.87 -14.94 -0.76
C ARG A 186 -8.18 -15.44 -0.13
N ASP A 187 -8.65 -16.62 -0.51
CA ASP A 187 -9.96 -17.09 -0.08
C ASP A 187 -9.99 -17.44 1.42
N ARG A 188 -8.82 -17.68 2.03
CA ARG A 188 -8.69 -17.99 3.47
C ARG A 188 -8.37 -16.77 4.35
N TYR A 189 -7.52 -15.86 3.90
CA TYR A 189 -6.98 -14.78 4.75
C TYR A 189 -7.45 -13.40 4.28
N LEU A 190 -8.61 -12.95 4.77
CA LEU A 190 -9.22 -11.70 4.33
C LEU A 190 -8.46 -10.44 4.78
N GLY A 191 -7.48 -10.57 5.67
CA GLY A 191 -6.60 -9.49 6.10
C GLY A 191 -5.38 -9.28 5.21
N LEU A 192 -5.07 -10.25 4.33
CA LEU A 192 -4.00 -10.13 3.34
C LEU A 192 -4.41 -9.16 2.23
N ASP A 193 -3.45 -8.44 1.69
CA ASP A 193 -3.61 -7.58 0.54
C ASP A 193 -2.85 -8.14 -0.66
N LEU A 194 -3.53 -8.11 -1.79
CA LEU A 194 -2.97 -8.37 -3.10
C LEU A 194 -3.01 -7.02 -3.85
N TYR A 195 -1.99 -6.21 -3.59
CA TYR A 195 -1.95 -4.82 -4.05
C TYR A 195 -1.34 -4.68 -5.43
N ASP A 196 -1.90 -3.78 -6.24
CA ASP A 196 -1.32 -3.31 -7.50
C ASP A 196 -1.36 -1.79 -7.48
N LEU A 197 -0.23 -1.20 -7.06
CA LEU A 197 -0.14 0.25 -6.87
C LEU A 197 -0.41 1.00 -8.18
N ARG A 198 0.19 0.54 -9.28
CA ARG A 198 0.11 1.20 -10.59
C ARG A 198 -1.31 1.19 -11.11
N HIS A 199 -1.99 0.03 -11.05
CA HIS A 199 -3.37 -0.09 -11.53
C HIS A 199 -4.32 0.73 -10.66
N THR A 200 -4.27 0.60 -9.33
CA THR A 200 -5.15 1.36 -8.44
C THR A 200 -4.93 2.87 -8.59
N ALA A 201 -3.69 3.33 -8.72
CA ALA A 201 -3.38 4.74 -8.96
C ALA A 201 -4.02 5.32 -10.22
N SER A 202 -4.30 4.49 -11.24
CA SER A 202 -4.92 4.95 -12.49
C SER A 202 -6.44 5.16 -12.41
N VAL A 203 -7.10 4.69 -11.34
CA VAL A 203 -8.57 4.64 -11.27
C VAL A 203 -9.17 5.07 -9.93
N ILE A 204 -8.38 5.19 -8.87
CA ILE A 204 -8.91 5.43 -7.51
C ILE A 204 -9.37 6.87 -7.29
N GLY A 205 -8.72 7.85 -7.91
CA GLY A 205 -8.99 9.27 -7.68
C GLY A 205 -9.00 9.66 -6.21
N THR A 206 -10.17 10.09 -5.73
CA THR A 206 -10.43 10.47 -4.34
C THR A 206 -11.17 9.41 -3.51
N HIS A 207 -11.42 8.24 -4.09
CA HIS A 207 -12.20 7.16 -3.51
C HIS A 207 -11.39 6.30 -2.53
N ALA A 208 -12.09 5.45 -1.78
CA ALA A 208 -11.49 4.43 -0.92
C ALA A 208 -11.14 3.16 -1.71
N ARG A 209 -10.19 2.36 -1.18
CA ARG A 209 -9.88 1.01 -1.71
C ARG A 209 -10.58 -0.10 -0.93
N SER A 210 -10.25 -0.24 0.35
CA SER A 210 -10.88 -1.22 1.26
C SER A 210 -10.55 -0.85 2.72
N ALA A 211 -11.29 -1.41 3.67
CA ALA A 211 -10.89 -1.34 5.08
C ALA A 211 -9.61 -2.17 5.30
N SER A 212 -8.68 -1.65 6.11
CA SER A 212 -7.40 -2.30 6.41
C SER A 212 -6.99 -1.98 7.85
N TRP A 213 -5.99 -2.69 8.37
CA TRP A 213 -5.51 -2.54 9.76
C TRP A 213 -5.32 -1.07 10.15
N LEU A 214 -4.57 -0.33 9.34
CA LEU A 214 -4.54 1.12 9.37
C LEU A 214 -5.27 1.66 8.14
N THR A 215 -6.16 2.63 8.34
CA THR A 215 -6.85 3.32 7.24
C THR A 215 -6.68 4.83 7.41
N PHE A 216 -6.19 5.50 6.37
CA PHE A 216 -5.95 6.94 6.35
C PHE A 216 -6.99 7.62 5.47
N LEU A 217 -7.71 8.59 6.02
CA LEU A 217 -8.79 9.30 5.35
C LEU A 217 -8.48 10.78 5.26
N GLY A 218 -8.35 11.31 4.04
CA GLY A 218 -8.23 12.73 3.75
C GLY A 218 -9.54 13.29 3.19
N ARG A 219 -9.52 14.57 2.79
CA ARG A 219 -10.62 15.14 1.98
C ARG A 219 -10.58 14.61 0.54
N PRO A 220 -11.74 14.46 -0.11
CA PRO A 220 -13.11 14.74 0.37
C PRO A 220 -13.72 13.61 1.22
N LEU A 221 -13.14 12.41 1.18
CA LEU A 221 -13.69 11.18 1.73
C LEU A 221 -14.03 11.26 3.23
N LEU A 222 -13.15 11.86 4.05
CA LEU A 222 -13.40 12.06 5.49
C LEU A 222 -14.70 12.85 5.74
N GLY A 223 -14.99 13.87 4.93
CA GLY A 223 -16.22 14.64 5.04
C GLY A 223 -17.45 13.82 4.62
N GLN A 224 -17.34 13.06 3.53
CA GLN A 224 -18.42 12.20 3.02
C GLN A 224 -18.80 11.09 4.00
N LEU A 225 -17.84 10.63 4.82
CA LEU A 225 -18.06 9.62 5.87
C LEU A 225 -18.69 10.20 7.16
N GLY A 226 -18.99 11.49 7.20
CA GLY A 226 -19.55 12.18 8.36
C GLY A 226 -18.51 12.76 9.32
N GLY A 227 -17.26 12.89 8.89
CA GLY A 227 -16.16 13.40 9.70
C GLY A 227 -15.79 12.47 10.87
N ILE A 228 -15.01 13.00 11.81
CA ILE A 228 -14.48 12.23 12.94
C ILE A 228 -15.61 11.75 13.86
N GLU A 229 -16.60 12.60 14.14
CA GLU A 229 -17.72 12.21 15.00
C GLU A 229 -18.62 11.15 14.34
N GLY A 230 -18.90 11.27 13.03
CA GLY A 230 -19.64 10.25 12.29
C GLY A 230 -18.92 8.90 12.27
N LEU A 231 -17.59 8.90 12.18
CA LEU A 231 -16.77 7.69 12.27
C LEU A 231 -16.73 7.12 13.68
N ARG A 232 -16.65 7.96 14.73
CA ARG A 232 -16.69 7.51 16.13
C ARG A 232 -18.01 6.80 16.46
N GLN A 233 -19.13 7.32 15.95
CA GLN A 233 -20.44 6.69 16.10
C GLN A 233 -20.55 5.36 15.32
N ALA A 234 -19.96 5.30 14.13
CA ALA A 234 -20.00 4.10 13.28
C ALA A 234 -19.04 2.99 13.75
N LEU A 235 -18.01 3.33 14.52
CA LEU A 235 -16.98 2.41 15.02
C LEU A 235 -16.87 2.46 16.55
N PRO A 236 -17.93 2.08 17.30
CA PRO A 236 -17.95 2.13 18.76
C PRO A 236 -17.22 0.93 19.39
N PHE A 237 -16.06 0.57 18.86
CA PHE A 237 -15.28 -0.60 19.28
C PHE A 237 -14.07 -0.14 20.12
N PRO A 238 -13.79 -0.76 21.28
CA PRO A 238 -12.68 -0.36 22.14
C PRO A 238 -11.30 -0.56 21.50
N GLU A 239 -11.19 -1.47 20.54
CA GLU A 239 -9.96 -1.72 19.77
C GLU A 239 -9.69 -0.62 18.73
N VAL A 240 -10.71 0.16 18.37
CA VAL A 240 -10.60 1.19 17.33
C VAL A 240 -10.05 2.49 17.93
N ALA A 241 -8.97 2.97 17.33
CA ALA A 241 -8.43 4.30 17.62
C ALA A 241 -8.62 5.23 16.42
N LEU A 242 -9.18 6.42 16.68
CA LEU A 242 -9.31 7.51 15.71
C LEU A 242 -8.34 8.63 16.09
N LEU A 243 -7.26 8.77 15.32
CA LEU A 243 -6.20 9.75 15.56
C LEU A 243 -6.19 10.82 14.46
N PRO A 244 -6.65 12.05 14.74
CA PRO A 244 -6.56 13.14 13.78
C PRO A 244 -5.08 13.45 13.47
N LEU A 245 -4.72 13.52 12.19
CA LEU A 245 -3.44 14.10 11.79
C LEU A 245 -3.56 15.63 11.80
N ASP A 246 -4.62 16.14 11.20
CA ASP A 246 -4.97 17.56 11.24
C ASP A 246 -6.49 17.73 11.09
N SER A 247 -6.96 18.94 10.74
CA SER A 247 -8.39 19.21 10.55
C SER A 247 -9.01 18.52 9.31
N GLN A 248 -8.18 17.92 8.45
CA GLN A 248 -8.54 17.40 7.13
C GLN A 248 -8.20 15.92 6.94
N ARG A 249 -7.36 15.35 7.80
CA ARG A 249 -6.81 13.99 7.69
C ARG A 249 -6.93 13.23 9.00
N LEU A 250 -7.30 11.95 8.89
CA LEU A 250 -7.55 11.05 10.01
C LEU A 250 -6.84 9.71 9.78
N LEU A 251 -6.23 9.16 10.83
CA LEU A 251 -5.80 7.77 10.91
C LEU A 251 -6.81 6.98 11.75
N ILE A 252 -7.27 5.85 11.21
CA ILE A 252 -8.06 4.82 11.89
C ILE A 252 -7.15 3.61 12.11
N THR A 253 -7.09 3.11 13.35
CA THR A 253 -6.48 1.81 13.69
C THR A 253 -7.57 0.87 14.14
N LEU A 254 -7.67 -0.34 13.57
CA LEU A 254 -8.74 -1.29 13.86
C LEU A 254 -8.40 -2.33 14.94
N SER A 255 -7.12 -2.51 15.24
CA SER A 255 -6.61 -3.52 16.17
C SER A 255 -5.17 -3.18 16.57
N GLU A 256 -4.68 -3.78 17.65
CA GLU A 256 -3.28 -3.61 18.08
C GLU A 256 -2.30 -4.11 17.01
N TRP A 257 -2.52 -5.32 16.51
CA TRP A 257 -1.74 -5.98 15.46
C TRP A 257 -2.54 -6.10 14.17
N PRO A 258 -1.91 -6.07 12.98
CA PRO A 258 -2.63 -6.38 11.76
C PRO A 258 -3.12 -7.83 11.79
N GLU A 259 -4.40 -8.02 11.52
CA GLU A 259 -5.03 -9.33 11.52
C GLU A 259 -4.99 -9.94 10.12
N ALA A 260 -4.59 -11.21 10.01
CA ALA A 260 -4.66 -11.95 8.75
C ALA A 260 -6.10 -12.38 8.40
N ILE A 261 -7.01 -12.39 9.39
CA ILE A 261 -8.43 -12.77 9.27
C ILE A 261 -8.56 -14.15 8.59
N ASP A 262 -8.09 -15.19 9.30
CA ASP A 262 -8.18 -16.59 8.87
C ASP A 262 -9.61 -17.11 9.04
N ILE A 263 -10.40 -17.08 7.96
CA ILE A 263 -11.84 -17.38 8.04
C ILE A 263 -12.16 -18.86 8.31
N GLU A 264 -11.17 -19.75 8.18
CA GLU A 264 -11.31 -21.15 8.61
C GLU A 264 -11.23 -21.29 10.13
N ARG A 265 -10.68 -20.28 10.84
CA ARG A 265 -10.48 -20.29 12.29
C ARG A 265 -11.40 -19.33 13.02
N GLU A 266 -11.57 -18.12 12.50
CA GLU A 266 -12.30 -17.04 13.14
C GLU A 266 -13.16 -16.27 12.14
N GLY A 267 -14.26 -15.67 12.60
CA GLY A 267 -15.08 -14.80 11.76
C GLY A 267 -14.39 -13.46 11.47
N ILE A 268 -14.95 -12.68 10.54
CA ILE A 268 -14.48 -11.31 10.27
C ILE A 268 -14.68 -10.46 11.53
N PRO A 269 -13.62 -9.82 12.08
CA PRO A 269 -13.77 -8.96 13.24
C PRO A 269 -14.78 -7.83 12.99
N PRO A 270 -15.69 -7.54 13.93
CA PRO A 270 -16.83 -6.65 13.69
C PRO A 270 -16.41 -5.23 13.32
N GLN A 271 -15.29 -4.75 13.85
CA GLN A 271 -14.75 -3.43 13.54
C GLN A 271 -14.19 -3.31 12.11
N TYR A 272 -13.61 -4.40 11.58
CA TYR A 272 -13.20 -4.46 10.17
C TYR A 272 -14.41 -4.44 9.24
N ARG A 273 -15.44 -5.23 9.55
CA ARG A 273 -16.68 -5.25 8.78
C ARG A 273 -17.42 -3.92 8.81
N ALA A 274 -17.51 -3.28 9.99
CA ALA A 274 -18.17 -2.00 10.16
C ALA A 274 -17.50 -0.89 9.33
N LEU A 275 -16.17 -0.81 9.34
CA LEU A 275 -15.44 0.14 8.48
C LEU A 275 -15.64 -0.19 7.00
N ALA A 276 -15.59 -1.47 6.62
CA ALA A 276 -15.78 -1.89 5.23
C ALA A 276 -17.15 -1.49 4.69
N LEU A 277 -18.24 -1.75 5.44
CA LEU A 277 -19.60 -1.33 5.08
C LEU A 277 -19.72 0.19 4.99
N LYS A 278 -19.04 0.94 5.85
CA LYS A 278 -19.04 2.40 5.83
C LYS A 278 -18.31 2.97 4.59
N LEU A 279 -17.22 2.32 4.17
CA LEU A 279 -16.44 2.70 2.98
C LEU A 279 -17.10 2.25 1.67
N GLU A 280 -17.96 1.23 1.72
CA GLU A 280 -18.55 0.57 0.56
C GLU A 280 -19.14 1.52 -0.52
N PRO A 281 -19.90 2.58 -0.15
CA PRO A 281 -20.46 3.51 -1.13
C PRO A 281 -19.42 4.40 -1.82
N PHE A 282 -18.20 4.44 -1.28
CA PHE A 282 -17.11 5.31 -1.73
C PHE A 282 -15.92 4.52 -2.26
N LEU A 283 -16.06 3.21 -2.49
CA LEU A 283 -15.03 2.44 -3.16
C LEU A 283 -14.89 2.88 -4.62
N TYR A 284 -13.68 2.90 -5.15
CA TYR A 284 -13.49 3.25 -6.55
C TYR A 284 -14.22 2.27 -7.48
N GLU A 285 -14.89 2.81 -8.49
CA GLU A 285 -15.61 2.01 -9.46
C GLU A 285 -14.66 1.38 -10.48
N LYS A 286 -14.86 0.09 -10.70
CA LYS A 286 -14.19 -0.73 -11.70
C LYS A 286 -14.49 -0.24 -13.14
N ARG A 287 -13.53 -0.45 -14.06
CA ARG A 287 -13.72 -0.42 -15.52
C ARG A 287 -14.38 -1.72 -16.01
N SER A 288 -15.48 -1.63 -16.77
CA SER A 288 -16.18 -2.78 -17.37
C SER A 288 -15.48 -3.37 -18.59
N ASP A 289 -14.50 -2.66 -19.12
CA ASP A 289 -13.81 -2.86 -20.40
C ASP A 289 -12.44 -3.55 -20.27
N TRP A 290 -12.03 -3.89 -19.04
CA TRP A 290 -10.91 -4.80 -18.76
C TRP A 290 -11.48 -6.15 -18.33
N PRO A 291 -10.88 -7.29 -18.72
CA PRO A 291 -11.27 -8.59 -18.14
C PRO A 291 -11.23 -8.43 -16.62
N ALA A 292 -12.25 -8.95 -15.93
CA ALA A 292 -12.36 -8.78 -14.49
C ALA A 292 -10.99 -9.05 -13.86
N SER A 293 -10.40 -8.04 -13.23
CA SER A 293 -9.12 -8.25 -12.59
C SER A 293 -9.39 -9.31 -11.52
N TYR A 294 -8.48 -10.26 -11.40
CA TYR A 294 -8.47 -11.27 -10.37
C TYR A 294 -8.75 -10.69 -8.95
N LEU A 295 -8.49 -9.38 -8.77
CA LEU A 295 -8.57 -8.62 -7.53
C LEU A 295 -9.91 -7.89 -7.31
N ASP A 296 -10.85 -7.93 -8.25
CA ASP A 296 -12.06 -7.09 -8.19
C ASP A 296 -13.02 -7.46 -7.04
N HIS A 297 -13.20 -8.76 -6.79
CA HIS A 297 -13.98 -9.23 -5.65
C HIS A 297 -13.28 -8.98 -4.31
N TRP A 298 -11.96 -8.75 -4.34
CA TRP A 298 -11.14 -8.57 -3.14
C TRP A 298 -11.39 -7.24 -2.43
N LEU A 299 -11.83 -6.20 -3.15
CA LEU A 299 -12.09 -4.88 -2.56
C LEU A 299 -13.26 -4.90 -1.56
N ARG A 300 -14.25 -5.77 -1.79
CA ARG A 300 -15.47 -5.90 -0.97
C ARG A 300 -15.44 -7.10 -0.02
N ARG A 301 -14.30 -7.78 0.12
CA ARG A 301 -14.15 -9.02 0.90
C ARG A 301 -14.59 -8.91 2.36
N LEU A 302 -14.52 -7.71 2.94
CA LEU A 302 -14.88 -7.45 4.33
C LEU A 302 -16.32 -6.92 4.51
N SER A 303 -17.02 -6.57 3.42
CA SER A 303 -18.39 -6.05 3.45
C SER A 303 -19.44 -7.05 2.95
N GLN A 304 -19.01 -8.19 2.39
CA GLN A 304 -19.88 -9.29 1.98
C GLN A 304 -20.48 -10.05 3.18
#